data_AF-A0A970M8P8-F1
#
_entry.id   AF-A0A970M8P8-F1
#
_cell.length_a   1.000
_cell.length_b   1.000
_cell.length_c   1.000
_cell.angle_alpha   90.00
_cell.angle_beta   90.00
_cell.angle_gamma   90.00
#
_symmetry.space_group_name_H-M   'P 1'
#
loop_
_entity.id
_entity.type
_entity.pdbx_description
1 polymer ?
#
loop_
_entity_poly.entity_id
_entity_poly.type
_entity_poly.pdbx_seq_one_letter_code
_entity_poly.pdbx_strand_id
1 'polypeptide(L)'
;MAAEFLDVYRQYIQRFEEKFGALAFDETVRHSGYLIAKLRYEDFSTHWNECLQLESLLRDVASQNLTINDEVKRQYLDACAKVLKNPKDFNMM
;
A
#
# COMPACT_ATOMS: atom_id res chain seq x y z
N MET A 1 14.41 10.05 11.38
CA MET A 1 13.59 9.93 10.15
C MET A 1 13.82 8.65 9.36
N ALA A 2 15.03 8.06 9.28
CA ALA A 2 15.24 6.77 8.57
C ALA A 2 14.83 5.51 9.35
N ALA A 3 14.82 5.56 10.69
CA ALA A 3 14.56 4.38 11.53
C ALA A 3 13.11 3.89 11.46
N GLU A 4 12.14 4.78 11.30
CA GLU A 4 10.71 4.43 11.24
C GLU A 4 10.37 3.62 9.98
N PHE A 5 10.95 4.00 8.82
CA PHE A 5 10.75 3.27 7.58
C PHE A 5 11.37 1.87 7.61
N LEU A 6 12.50 1.70 8.30
CA LEU A 6 13.14 0.40 8.48
C LEU A 6 12.30 -0.55 9.35
N ASP A 7 11.67 -0.03 10.40
CA ASP A 7 10.80 -0.84 11.27
C ASP A 7 9.53 -1.28 10.50
N VAL A 8 8.89 -0.34 9.80
CA VAL A 8 7.72 -0.62 8.96
C VAL A 8 8.05 -1.61 7.84
N TYR A 9 9.22 -1.47 7.20
CA TYR A 9 9.67 -2.39 6.17
C TYR A 9 9.93 -3.80 6.73
N ARG A 10 10.55 -3.92 7.91
CA ARG A 10 10.73 -5.21 8.58
C ARG A 10 9.39 -5.87 8.89
N GLN A 11 8.42 -5.12 9.41
CA GLN A 11 7.07 -5.62 9.67
C GLN A 11 6.37 -6.05 8.37
N TYR A 12 6.55 -5.30 7.28
CA TYR A 12 6.06 -5.68 5.97
C TYR A 12 6.63 -7.02 5.51
N ILE A 13 7.96 -7.19 5.55
CA ILE A 13 8.62 -8.45 5.15
C ILE A 13 8.13 -9.61 6.02
N GLN A 14 8.07 -9.42 7.33
CA GLN A 14 7.57 -10.44 8.25
C GLN A 14 6.14 -10.87 7.89
N ARG A 15 5.23 -9.90 7.72
CA ARG A 15 3.83 -10.18 7.33
C ARG A 15 3.71 -10.82 5.95
N PHE A 16 4.58 -10.43 5.02
CA PHE A 16 4.62 -11.00 3.68
C PHE A 16 5.04 -12.47 3.76
N GLU A 17 6.11 -12.77 4.50
CA GLU A 17 6.59 -14.13 4.68
C GLU A 17 5.62 -15.00 5.47
N GLU A 18 4.92 -14.44 6.46
CA GLU A 18 3.85 -15.15 7.18
C GLU A 18 2.65 -15.47 6.28
N LYS A 19 2.29 -14.59 5.35
CA LYS A 19 1.13 -14.78 4.47
C LYS A 19 1.41 -15.65 3.25
N PHE A 20 2.59 -15.52 2.65
CA PHE A 20 2.90 -16.13 1.35
C PHE A 20 4.13 -17.06 1.38
N GLY A 21 4.86 -17.10 2.49
CA GLY A 21 6.09 -17.88 2.64
C GLY A 21 7.35 -17.10 2.30
N ALA A 22 8.50 -17.77 2.43
CA ALA A 22 9.83 -17.21 2.16
C ALA A 22 10.08 -17.09 0.65
N LEU A 23 9.44 -16.11 0.03
CA LEU A 23 9.57 -15.81 -1.40
C LEU A 23 10.81 -14.96 -1.66
N ALA A 24 11.36 -15.08 -2.86
CA ALA A 24 12.45 -14.22 -3.31
C ALA A 24 11.95 -12.78 -3.50
N PHE A 25 12.87 -11.81 -3.43
CA PHE A 25 12.56 -10.44 -3.85
C PHE A 25 12.19 -10.43 -5.33
N ASP A 26 11.23 -9.59 -5.72
CA ASP A 26 10.64 -9.54 -7.07
C ASP A 26 9.71 -10.72 -7.41
N GLU A 27 9.59 -11.71 -6.53
CA GLU A 27 8.70 -12.85 -6.75
C GLU A 27 7.24 -12.45 -6.53
N THR A 28 6.43 -12.64 -7.57
CA THR A 28 5.03 -12.22 -7.58
C THR A 28 4.12 -13.27 -6.97
N VAL A 29 3.20 -12.83 -6.12
CA VAL A 29 2.14 -13.62 -5.52
C VAL A 29 0.79 -12.93 -5.66
N ARG A 30 -0.27 -13.72 -5.60
CA ARG A 30 -1.63 -13.21 -5.71
C ARG A 30 -2.18 -12.88 -4.32
N HIS A 31 -2.55 -11.63 -4.09
CA HIS A 31 -3.16 -11.15 -2.86
C HIS A 31 -4.41 -10.30 -3.13
N SER A 32 -5.56 -10.68 -2.56
CA SER A 32 -6.83 -9.95 -2.72
C SER A 32 -7.20 -9.63 -4.18
N GLY A 33 -6.85 -10.53 -5.11
CA GLY A 33 -7.11 -10.35 -6.54
C GLY A 33 -6.02 -9.59 -7.31
N TYR A 34 -5.03 -9.00 -6.63
CA TYR A 34 -3.91 -8.28 -7.21
C TYR A 34 -2.64 -9.14 -7.25
N LEU A 35 -1.78 -8.89 -8.24
CA LEU A 35 -0.43 -9.45 -8.31
C LEU A 35 0.50 -8.49 -7.58
N ILE A 36 1.03 -8.93 -6.44
CA ILE A 36 1.99 -8.17 -5.63
C ILE A 36 3.32 -8.93 -5.61
N ALA A 37 4.44 -8.23 -5.64
CA ALA A 37 5.76 -8.84 -5.50
C ALA A 37 6.35 -8.53 -4.14
N LYS A 38 7.31 -9.35 -3.68
CA LYS A 38 8.12 -9.00 -2.51
C LYS A 38 9.03 -7.83 -2.86
N LEU A 39 8.69 -6.65 -2.34
CA LEU A 39 9.39 -5.41 -2.66
C LEU A 39 10.68 -5.26 -1.87
N ARG A 40 11.69 -4.65 -2.51
CA ARG A 40 12.88 -4.15 -1.81
C ARG A 40 12.54 -2.86 -1.06
N TYR A 41 13.40 -2.45 -0.13
CA TYR A 41 13.18 -1.24 0.66
C TYR A 41 12.93 0.01 -0.21
N GLU A 42 13.67 0.15 -1.32
CA GLU A 42 13.55 1.29 -2.25
C GLU A 42 12.18 1.32 -2.93
N ASP A 43 11.72 0.19 -3.48
CA ASP A 43 10.40 0.07 -4.10
C ASP A 43 9.27 0.18 -3.08
N PHE A 44 9.45 -0.44 -1.91
CA PHE A 44 8.49 -0.35 -0.81
C PHE A 44 8.32 1.10 -0.36
N SER A 45 9.42 1.84 -0.16
CA SER A 45 9.36 3.25 0.24
C SER A 45 8.64 4.09 -0.80
N THR A 46 8.84 3.79 -2.09
CA THR A 46 8.17 4.48 -3.20
C THR A 46 6.66 4.22 -3.17
N HIS A 47 6.23 2.95 -3.17
CA HIS A 47 4.81 2.59 -3.11
C HIS A 47 4.13 3.00 -1.79
N TRP A 48 4.87 3.00 -0.68
CA TRP A 48 4.36 3.45 0.61
C TRP A 48 4.09 4.95 0.59
N ASN A 49 5.03 5.74 0.05
CA ASN A 49 4.85 7.19 -0.12
C ASN A 49 3.69 7.48 -1.07
N GLU A 50 3.61 6.77 -2.19
CA GLU A 50 2.48 6.86 -3.13
C GLU A 50 1.14 6.56 -2.45
N CYS A 51 1.05 5.48 -1.65
CA CYS A 51 -0.19 5.19 -0.92
C CYS A 51 -0.53 6.29 0.10
N LEU A 52 0.46 6.92 0.75
CA LEU A 52 0.23 8.04 1.68
C LEU A 52 -0.22 9.32 0.96
N GLN A 53 0.39 9.65 -0.18
CA GLN A 53 0.00 10.80 -1.00
C GLN A 53 -1.45 10.64 -1.49
N LEU A 54 -1.79 9.45 -2.02
CA LEU A 54 -3.13 9.15 -2.48
C LEU A 54 -4.14 9.11 -1.32
N GLU A 55 -3.79 8.58 -0.15
CA GLU A 55 -4.63 8.67 1.06
C GLU A 55 -4.91 10.11 1.46
N SER A 56 -3.89 10.98 1.43
CA SER A 56 -4.08 12.39 1.74
C SER A 56 -4.97 13.09 0.73
N LEU A 57 -4.81 12.78 -0.56
CA LEU A 57 -5.64 13.35 -1.63
C LEU A 57 -7.08 12.85 -1.56
N LEU A 58 -7.29 11.56 -1.35
CA LEU A 58 -8.63 10.97 -1.15
C LEU A 58 -9.32 11.55 0.08
N ARG A 59 -8.58 11.74 1.18
CA ARG A 59 -9.08 12.40 2.39
C ARG A 59 -9.50 13.85 2.12
N ASP A 60 -8.69 14.60 1.38
CA ASP A 60 -8.98 15.99 1.04
C ASP A 60 -10.23 16.09 0.15
N VAL A 61 -10.31 15.28 -0.89
CA VAL A 61 -11.47 15.16 -1.79
C VAL A 61 -12.74 14.79 -1.01
N ALA A 62 -12.65 13.79 -0.13
CA ALA A 62 -13.76 13.40 0.73
C ALA A 62 -14.16 14.52 1.70
N SER A 63 -13.19 15.23 2.29
CA SER A 63 -13.45 16.36 3.20
C SER A 63 -14.11 17.54 2.49
N GLN A 64 -13.90 17.70 1.19
CA GLN A 64 -14.51 18.73 0.37
C GLN A 64 -15.86 18.30 -0.23
N ASN A 65 -16.38 17.11 0.11
CA ASN A 65 -17.57 16.52 -0.50
C ASN A 65 -17.49 16.45 -2.04
N LEU A 66 -16.27 16.32 -2.57
CA LEU A 66 -16.03 16.15 -3.99
C LEU A 66 -16.18 14.66 -4.35
N THR A 67 -16.59 14.39 -5.59
CA THR A 67 -16.67 13.02 -6.10
C THR A 67 -15.29 12.40 -6.11
N ILE A 68 -15.12 11.32 -5.33
CA ILE A 68 -13.90 10.52 -5.36
C ILE A 68 -13.75 9.92 -6.76
N ASN A 69 -12.63 10.22 -7.42
CA ASN A 69 -12.31 9.60 -8.69
C ASN A 69 -12.00 8.11 -8.47
N ASP A 70 -12.82 7.23 -9.06
CA ASP A 70 -12.65 5.77 -9.01
C ASP A 70 -11.26 5.33 -9.47
N GLU A 71 -10.63 6.03 -10.42
CA GLU A 71 -9.29 5.73 -10.88
C GLU A 71 -8.24 5.97 -9.78
N VAL A 72 -8.34 7.09 -9.07
CA VAL A 72 -7.47 7.43 -7.94
C VAL A 72 -7.68 6.45 -6.79
N LYS A 73 -8.95 6.10 -6.51
CA LYS A 73 -9.29 5.08 -5.50
C LYS A 73 -8.69 3.72 -5.86
N ARG A 74 -8.74 3.30 -7.13
CA ARG A 74 -8.09 2.06 -7.60
C ARG A 74 -6.58 2.11 -7.44
N GLN A 75 -5.93 3.21 -7.81
CA GLN A 75 -4.49 3.38 -7.63
C GLN A 75 -4.10 3.29 -6.14
N TYR A 76 -4.89 3.91 -5.27
CA TYR A 76 -4.69 3.81 -3.82
C TYR A 76 -4.79 2.36 -3.32
N LEU A 77 -5.83 1.64 -3.75
CA LEU A 77 -6.03 0.24 -3.37
C LEU A 77 -4.89 -0.66 -3.89
N ASP A 78 -4.42 -0.44 -5.11
CA ASP A 78 -3.29 -1.16 -5.71
C ASP A 78 -1.98 -0.90 -4.94
N ALA A 79 -1.65 0.38 -4.72
CA ALA A 79 -0.45 0.78 -3.97
C ALA A 79 -0.47 0.19 -2.55
N CYS A 80 -1.60 0.29 -1.84
CA CYS A 80 -1.72 -0.26 -0.50
C CYS A 80 -1.71 -1.79 -0.47
N ALA A 81 -2.25 -2.47 -1.48
CA ALA A 81 -2.13 -3.93 -1.61
C ALA A 81 -0.67 -4.37 -1.76
N LYS A 82 0.12 -3.66 -2.57
CA LYS A 82 1.57 -3.94 -2.78
C LYS A 82 2.38 -3.84 -1.49
N VAL A 83 2.08 -2.84 -0.64
CA VAL A 83 2.75 -2.65 0.64
C VAL A 83 2.08 -3.37 1.81
N LEU A 84 1.11 -4.26 1.55
CA LEU A 84 0.31 -4.97 2.56
C LEU A 84 -0.27 -4.05 3.66
N LYS A 85 -0.58 -2.81 3.28
CA LYS A 85 -1.21 -1.83 4.16
C LYS A 85 -2.72 -1.98 3.99
N ASN A 86 -3.43 -2.08 5.11
CA ASN A 86 -4.89 -2.06 5.06
C ASN A 86 -5.35 -0.70 4.54
N PRO A 87 -6.06 -0.64 3.40
CA PRO A 87 -6.63 0.60 2.92
C PRO A 87 -7.62 1.12 3.96
N LYS A 88 -7.58 2.41 4.23
CA LYS A 88 -8.62 3.06 5.03
C LYS A 88 -9.88 3.13 4.19
N ASP A 89 -11.01 2.86 4.82
CA ASP A 89 -12.30 3.07 4.18
C ASP A 89 -12.57 4.58 4.15
N PHE A 90 -12.60 5.15 2.95
CA PHE A 90 -13.01 6.55 2.70
C PHE A 90 -14.49 6.62 2.30
N ASN A 91 -15.26 5.54 2.48
CA ASN A 91 -16.60 5.39 1.95
C ASN A 91 -17.68 5.77 2.96
N MET A 92 -17.41 6.75 3.84
CA MET A 92 -18.31 7.07 4.94
C MET A 92 -18.45 8.59 5.13
N MET A 93 -19.32 9.19 4.31
CA MET A 93 -20.51 9.97 4.70
C MET A 93 -21.25 10.46 3.47
#